data_AF-A0A5B9Q112-F1
#
_entry.id   AF-A0A5B9Q112-F1
#
_cell.length_a   1.000
_cell.length_b   1.000
_cell.length_c   1.000
_cell.angle_alpha   90.00
_cell.angle_beta   90.00
_cell.angle_gamma   90.00
#
_symmetry.space_group_name_H-M   'P 1'
#
loop_
_entity.id
_entity.type
_entity.pdbx_description
1 polymer ?
#
loop_
_entity_poly.entity_id
_entity_poly.type
_entity_poly.pdbx_seq_one_letter_code
_entity_poly.pdbx_strand_id
1 'polypeptide(L)' 'MKFSLNENVSGSVIRRLREAGHDVLAAKESMQGESDTEILIRAQTEGRIVVVVSVKMRTFVFRV' A
#
# COMPACT_ATOMS: atom_id res chain seq x y z
N MET A 1 -4.22 10.54 -6.22
CA MET A 1 -3.46 9.34 -6.62
C MET A 1 -4.07 8.13 -5.93
N LYS A 2 -3.86 6.92 -6.48
CA LYS A 2 -4.30 5.68 -5.84
C LYS A 2 -3.11 4.97 -5.19
N PHE A 3 -3.25 4.55 -3.94
CA PHE A 3 -2.23 3.85 -3.17
C PHE A 3 -2.73 2.47 -2.72
N SER A 4 -1.83 1.49 -2.72
CA SER A 4 -1.97 0.21 -2.04
C SER A 4 -0.90 0.11 -0.96
N LEU A 5 -1.30 0.06 0.31
CA LEU A 5 -0.40 0.06 1.46
C LEU A 5 -0.34 -1.35 2.05
N ASN A 6 0.86 -1.91 2.23
CA ASN A 6 1.06 -3.22 2.86
C ASN A 6 0.62 -3.20 4.34
N GLU A 7 0.37 -4.39 4.91
CA GLU A 7 -0.11 -4.60 6.29
C GLU A 7 0.78 -3.93 7.36
N ASN A 8 2.07 -3.76 7.07
CA ASN A 8 3.06 -3.20 7.97
C ASN A 8 3.11 -1.67 7.97
N VAL A 9 2.33 -1.00 7.12
CA VAL A 9 2.25 0.46 7.08
C VAL A 9 1.48 0.98 8.30
N SER A 10 2.04 1.96 9.00
CA SER A 10 1.42 2.56 10.19
C SER A 10 0.12 3.31 9.86
N GLY A 11 -0.85 3.27 10.78
CA GLY A 11 -2.14 3.94 10.61
C GLY A 11 -2.06 5.46 10.43
N SER A 12 -1.03 6.11 10.97
CA SER A 12 -0.80 7.54 10.78
C SER A 12 -0.47 7.90 9.32
N VAL A 13 0.28 7.05 8.62
CA VAL A 13 0.57 7.21 7.18
C VAL A 13 -0.71 7.03 6.36
N ILE A 14 -1.50 5.99 6.66
CA ILE A 14 -2.79 5.74 6.01
C ILE A 14 -3.69 6.98 6.15
N ARG A 15 -3.83 7.49 7.39
CA ARG A 15 -4.65 8.67 7.68
C ARG A 15 -4.16 9.89 6.90
N ARG A 16 -2.84 10.16 6.91
CA ARG A 16 -2.28 11.35 6.27
C ARG A 16 -2.47 11.34 4.74
N LEU A 17 -2.35 10.18 4.10
CA LEU A 17 -2.58 10.03 2.66
C LEU A 17 -4.07 10.24 2.31
N ARG A 18 -4.99 9.74 3.14
CA ARG A 18 -6.43 9.98 2.98
C ARG A 18 -6.78 11.45 3.18
N GLU A 19 -6.25 12.09 4.23
CA GLU A 19 -6.42 13.53 4.49
C GLU A 19 -5.87 14.40 3.35
N ALA A 20 -4.87 13.91 2.60
CA ALA A 20 -4.36 14.55 1.39
C ALA A 20 -5.22 14.33 0.14
N GLY A 21 -6.39 13.67 0.26
CA GLY A 21 -7.33 13.42 -0.84
C GLY A 21 -6.91 12.29 -1.77
N HIS A 22 -6.08 11.35 -1.31
CA HIS A 22 -5.69 10.19 -2.11
C HIS A 22 -6.65 9.01 -1.89
N ASP A 23 -6.83 8.19 -2.93
CA ASP A 23 -7.51 6.88 -2.83
C ASP A 23 -6.52 5.90 -2.21
N VAL A 24 -6.86 5.36 -1.04
CA VAL A 24 -5.95 4.55 -0.24
C VAL A 24 -6.60 3.22 0.10
N LEU A 25 -6.05 2.15 -0.48
CA LEU A 25 -6.34 0.77 -0.12
C LEU A 25 -5.25 0.30 0.86
N ALA A 26 -5.63 -0.04 2.09
CA ALA A 26 -4.68 -0.54 3.08
C ALA A 26 -4.90 -2.03 3.31
N ALA A 27 -3.89 -2.85 3.02
CA ALA A 27 -3.97 -4.30 3.18
C ALA A 27 -4.29 -4.72 4.62
N LYS A 28 -3.80 -3.96 5.60
CA LYS A 28 -4.11 -4.15 7.03
C LYS A 28 -5.61 -4.07 7.34
N GLU A 29 -6.36 -3.31 6.56
CA GLU A 29 -7.79 -3.00 6.79
C GLU A 29 -8.71 -3.80 5.85
N SER A 30 -8.26 -4.07 4.61
CA SER A 30 -9.15 -4.53 3.53
C SER A 30 -8.64 -5.75 2.77
N MET A 31 -7.45 -6.27 3.10
CA MET A 31 -6.81 -7.38 2.37
C MET A 31 -6.12 -8.37 3.33
N GLN A 32 -6.70 -8.58 4.53
CA GLN A 32 -6.15 -9.55 5.49
C GLN A 32 -6.10 -10.94 4.86
N GLY A 33 -4.90 -11.52 4.81
CA GLY A 33 -4.66 -12.85 4.26
C GLY A 33 -4.30 -12.88 2.76
N GLU A 34 -4.36 -11.76 2.04
CA GLU A 34 -3.80 -11.71 0.68
C GLU A 34 -2.27 -11.72 0.73
N SER A 35 -1.67 -12.51 -0.15
CA SER A 35 -0.23 -12.58 -0.33
C SER A 35 0.32 -11.29 -0.94
N ASP A 36 1.62 -11.03 -0.75
CA ASP A 36 2.32 -9.91 -1.39
C ASP A 36 2.11 -9.90 -2.92
N THR A 37 2.06 -11.08 -3.55
CA THR A 37 1.82 -11.22 -4.99
C THR A 37 0.42 -10.73 -5.39
N GLU A 38 -0.61 -11.06 -4.62
CA GLU A 38 -1.99 -10.62 -4.89
C GLU A 38 -2.12 -9.10 -4.72
N ILE A 39 -1.48 -8.54 -3.70
CA ILE A 39 -1.41 -7.09 -3.48
C ILE A 39 -0.75 -6.39 -4.68
N LEU A 40 0.36 -6.94 -5.19
CA LEU A 40 1.07 -6.40 -6.34
C LEU A 40 0.24 -6.50 -7.64
N ILE A 41 -0.39 -7.65 -7.90
CA ILE A 41 -1.25 -7.84 -9.07
C ILE A 41 -2.43 -6.86 -9.05
N ARG A 42 -3.08 -6.70 -7.90
CA ARG A 42 -4.19 -5.77 -7.75
C ARG A 42 -3.74 -4.33 -7.97
N ALA A 43 -2.61 -3.94 -7.38
CA ALA A 43 -2.06 -2.61 -7.58
C ALA A 43 -1.71 -2.33 -9.04
N GLN A 44 -1.11 -3.29 -9.75
CA GLN A 44 -0.80 -3.16 -11.17
C GLN A 44 -2.07 -3.03 -12.02
N THR A 45 -3.08 -3.85 -11.73
CA THR A 45 -4.35 -3.85 -12.46
C THR A 45 -5.12 -2.54 -12.26
N GLU A 46 -5.06 -1.96 -11.06
CA GLU A 46 -5.81 -0.75 -10.70
C GLU A 46 -5.01 0.56 -10.89
N GLY A 47 -3.74 0.46 -11.30
CA GLY A 47 -2.82 1.58 -11.45
C GLY A 47 -2.51 2.27 -10.12
N ARG A 48 -2.29 1.49 -9.05
CA ARG A 48 -1.99 1.99 -7.70
C ARG A 48 -0.49 2.00 -7.42
N ILE A 49 -0.05 3.02 -6.71
CA ILE A 49 1.29 3.10 -6.14
C ILE A 49 1.35 2.18 -4.91
N VAL A 50 2.23 1.19 -4.93
CA VAL A 50 2.41 0.28 -3.79
C VAL A 50 3.38 0.87 -2.77
N VAL A 51 3.00 0.84 -1.49
CA VAL A 51 3.86 1.23 -0.37
C VAL A 51 4.08 0.02 0.52
N VAL A 52 5.32 -0.44 0.60
CA VAL A 52 5.76 -1.54 1.46
C VAL A 52 6.72 -1.03 2.53
N VAL A 53 6.64 -1.60 3.73
CA VAL A 53 7.63 -1.40 4.79
C VAL A 53 8.31 -2.74 5.02
N SER A 54 9.60 -2.82 4.67
CA SER A 54 10.40 -4.03 4.84
C SER A 54 11.46 -3.82 5.91
N VAL A 55 11.56 -4.74 6.86
CA VAL A 55 12.67 -4.76 7.84
C VAL A 55 14.02 -5.04 7.19
N LYS A 56 14.05 -5.61 5.98
CA LYS A 56 15.29 -5.85 5.21
C LYS A 56 15.60 -4.75 4.20
N MET A 57 14.63 -3.91 3.83
CA MET A 57 14.85 -2.76 2.95
C MET A 57 14.31 -1.50 3.62
N ARG A 58 15.23 -0.61 4.02
CA ARG A 58 15.00 0.78 4.45
C ARG A 58 14.42 1.69 3.33
N THR A 59 13.79 1.11 2.31
CA THR A 59 13.52 1.76 1.03
C THR A 59 12.04 1.62 0.68
N PHE A 60 11.41 2.75 0.38
CA PHE A 60 10.11 2.81 -0.29
C PHE A 60 10.32 2.48 -1.77
N VAL A 61 9.73 1.37 -2.25
CA VAL A 61 9.82 1.00 -3.67
C VAL A 61 8.58 1.51 -4.39
N PHE A 62 8.77 2.47 -5.29
CA PHE A 62 7.75 2.90 -6.24
C PHE A 62 7.95 2.10 -7.53
N ARG A 63 6.98 1.26 -7.89
CA ARG A 63 6.87 0.73 -9.26
C ARG A 63 5.67 1.40 -9.92
N VAL A 64 5.92 1.95 -11.11
CA VAL A 64 4.93 2.51 -12.02
C VAL A 64 4.50 1.42 -12.98
#